data_AF-A0A151RIT9-F1
#
_entry.id   AF-A0A151RIT9-F1
#
_cell.length_a   1.000
_cell.length_b   1.000
_cell.length_c   1.000
_cell.angle_alpha   90.00
_cell.angle_beta   90.00
_cell.angle_gamma   90.00
#
_symmetry.space_group_name_H-M   'P 1'
#
loop_
_entity.id
_entity.type
_entity.pdbx_description
1 polymer ?
#
loop_
_entity_poly.entity_id
_entity_poly.type
_entity_poly.pdbx_seq_one_letter_code
_entity_poly.pdbx_strand_id
1 'polypeptide(L)'
;MPLGKSTRERRSAIPDDYIVFLQEHEVEIGLMEDDPIKFHQAVESSNSQKWIDAMNEEIKSMRDNDVWDLVPLPEGAKPIGCK
;
A
#
# COMPACT_ATOMS: atom_id res chain seq x y z
N MET A 1 38.92 -23.14 -23.58
CA MET A 1 39.26 -21.85 -22.92
C MET A 1 38.57 -21.85 -21.56
N PRO A 2 39.27 -21.87 -20.41
CA PRO A 2 38.60 -21.79 -19.11
C PRO A 2 38.34 -20.33 -18.74
N LEU A 3 37.10 -19.98 -18.38
CA LEU A 3 36.75 -18.65 -17.92
C LEU A 3 37.22 -18.44 -16.47
N GLY A 4 38.05 -17.42 -16.26
CA GLY A 4 38.45 -16.97 -14.92
C GLY A 4 37.25 -16.39 -14.16
N LYS A 5 37.01 -16.88 -12.94
CA LYS A 5 35.92 -16.41 -12.07
C LYS A 5 36.41 -15.25 -11.20
N SER A 6 35.58 -14.22 -11.03
CA SER A 6 35.92 -13.05 -10.19
C SER A 6 36.03 -13.45 -8.71
N THR A 7 37.11 -13.02 -8.06
CA THR A 7 37.38 -13.20 -6.61
C THR A 7 37.13 -11.93 -5.81
N ARG A 8 36.63 -10.84 -6.44
CA ARG A 8 36.37 -9.58 -5.71
C ARG A 8 35.16 -9.72 -4.80
N GLU A 9 35.29 -9.19 -3.59
CA GLU A 9 34.16 -8.97 -2.67
C GLU A 9 33.08 -8.16 -3.38
N ARG A 10 31.85 -8.68 -3.36
CA ARG A 10 30.70 -7.97 -3.89
C ARG A 10 30.27 -6.96 -2.84
N ARG A 11 30.38 -5.67 -3.17
CA ARG A 11 29.77 -4.61 -2.37
C ARG A 11 28.28 -4.52 -2.73
N SER A 12 27.46 -4.17 -1.75
CA SER A 12 26.06 -3.82 -1.96
C SER A 12 25.98 -2.69 -3.00
N ALA A 13 25.03 -2.82 -3.92
CA ALA A 13 24.76 -1.79 -4.93
C ALA A 13 24.09 -0.55 -4.32
N ILE A 14 23.49 -0.70 -3.14
CA ILE A 14 22.77 0.34 -2.42
C ILE A 14 23.68 0.85 -1.29
N PRO A 15 23.98 2.16 -1.24
CA PRO A 15 24.70 2.77 -0.13
C PRO A 15 23.91 2.70 1.17
N ASP A 16 24.60 2.55 2.30
CA ASP A 16 23.96 2.44 3.62
C ASP A 16 23.09 3.66 3.97
N ASP A 17 23.51 4.86 3.57
CA ASP A 17 22.76 6.12 3.79
C ASP A 17 21.37 6.08 3.12
N TYR A 18 21.23 5.35 2.01
CA TYR A 18 19.94 5.22 1.30
C TYR A 18 19.00 4.24 2.01
N ILE A 19 19.54 3.24 2.71
CA ILE A 19 18.75 2.30 3.52
C ILE A 19 18.14 3.02 4.73
N VAL A 20 18.92 3.87 5.40
CA VAL A 20 18.44 4.69 6.51
C VAL A 20 17.31 5.61 6.05
N PHE A 21 17.49 6.30 4.92
CA PHE A 21 16.46 7.17 4.34
C PHE A 21 15.15 6.42 4.02
N LEU A 22 15.24 5.23 3.42
CA LEU A 22 14.05 4.42 3.13
C LEU A 22 13.33 3.97 4.39
N GLN A 23 14.07 3.58 5.42
CA GLN A 23 13.50 3.14 6.69
C GLN A 23 12.83 4.29 7.45
N GLU A 24 13.42 5.48 7.46
CA GLU A 24 12.78 6.68 8.02
C GLU A 24 11.51 7.06 7.27
N HIS A 25 11.51 6.96 5.94
CA HIS A 25 10.36 7.29 5.10
C HIS A 25 9.21 6.29 5.21
N GLU A 26 9.48 5.00 5.42
CA GLU A 26 8.43 4.00 5.71
C GLU A 26 7.71 4.32 7.02
N VAL A 27 8.44 4.78 8.04
CA VAL A 27 7.87 5.22 9.32
C VAL A 27 7.03 6.49 9.15
N GLU A 28 7.47 7.44 8.31
CA GLU A 28 6.75 8.69 8.03
C GLU A 28 5.48 8.49 7.16
N ILE A 29 5.50 7.53 6.21
CA ILE A 29 4.33 7.14 5.39
C ILE A 29 3.23 6.47 6.24
N GLY A 30 3.50 6.10 7.48
CA GLY A 30 2.54 5.42 8.33
C GLY A 30 2.40 3.94 8.00
N LEU A 31 3.37 3.34 7.30
CA LEU A 31 3.50 1.87 7.22
C LEU A 31 4.07 1.36 8.55
N MET A 32 3.34 1.59 9.65
CA MET A 32 3.61 0.88 10.90
C MET A 32 3.27 -0.60 10.68
N GLU A 33 4.05 -1.51 11.28
CA GLU A 33 3.76 -2.95 11.16
C GLU A 33 2.34 -3.34 11.64
N ASP A 34 1.72 -2.49 12.46
CA ASP A 34 0.38 -2.67 13.01
C ASP A 34 -0.75 -2.19 12.08
N ASP A 35 -0.43 -1.54 10.95
CA ASP A 35 -1.45 -1.06 10.03
C ASP A 35 -2.05 -2.23 9.21
N PRO A 36 -3.38 -2.40 9.24
CA PRO A 36 -4.03 -3.53 8.60
C PRO A 36 -3.95 -3.40 7.09
N ILE A 37 -3.22 -4.31 6.45
CA ILE A 37 -3.06 -4.36 4.98
C ILE A 37 -4.35 -4.88 4.32
N LYS A 38 -5.10 -5.71 5.03
CA LYS A 38 -6.32 -6.36 4.51
C LYS A 38 -7.56 -5.87 5.24
N PHE A 39 -8.68 -5.80 4.52
CA PHE A 39 -9.97 -5.41 5.09
C PHE A 39 -10.35 -6.22 6.34
N HIS A 40 -10.17 -7.54 6.32
CA HIS A 40 -10.48 -8.37 7.48
C HIS A 40 -9.62 -8.01 8.71
N GLN A 41 -8.34 -7.70 8.51
CA GLN A 41 -7.47 -7.27 9.62
C GLN A 41 -7.95 -5.95 10.21
N ALA A 42 -8.39 -5.01 9.36
CA ALA A 42 -8.92 -3.73 9.82
C ALA A 42 -10.20 -3.90 10.64
N VAL A 43 -11.13 -4.74 10.17
CA VAL A 43 -12.42 -5.00 10.83
C VAL A 43 -12.28 -5.85 12.09
N GLU A 44 -11.28 -6.73 12.16
CA GLU A 44 -10.99 -7.55 13.35
C GLU A 44 -10.11 -6.81 14.38
N SER A 45 -9.52 -5.68 14.01
CA SER A 45 -8.69 -4.89 14.91
C SER A 45 -9.50 -4.19 16.01
N SER A 46 -8.83 -3.81 17.09
CA SER A 46 -9.40 -2.96 18.15
C SER A 46 -9.86 -1.59 17.65
N ASN A 47 -9.33 -1.14 16.51
CA ASN A 47 -9.67 0.13 15.86
C ASN A 47 -10.73 -0.05 14.75
N SER A 48 -11.40 -1.20 14.64
CA SER A 48 -12.36 -1.51 13.58
C SER A 48 -13.40 -0.42 13.36
N GLN A 49 -13.98 0.14 14.42
CA GLN A 49 -14.95 1.22 14.30
C GLN A 49 -14.34 2.47 13.67
N LYS A 50 -13.11 2.85 14.03
CA LYS A 50 -12.42 4.00 13.44
C LYS A 50 -12.16 3.80 11.95
N TRP A 51 -11.80 2.57 11.55
CA TRP A 51 -11.62 2.24 10.13
C TRP A 51 -12.92 2.33 9.35
N ILE A 52 -14.03 1.87 9.94
CA ILE A 52 -15.37 1.99 9.34
C ILE A 52 -15.78 3.47 9.22
N ASP A 53 -15.56 4.26 10.27
CA ASP A 53 -15.90 5.68 10.28
C ASP A 53 -15.08 6.44 9.24
N ALA A 54 -13.76 6.21 9.18
CA ALA A 54 -12.88 6.82 8.17
C ALA A 54 -13.29 6.43 6.74
N MET A 55 -13.64 5.16 6.50
CA MET A 55 -14.15 4.72 5.20
C MET A 55 -15.44 5.46 4.80
N ASN A 56 -16.37 5.63 5.75
CA ASN A 56 -17.61 6.36 5.50
C ASN A 56 -17.38 7.85 5.27
N GLU A 57 -16.46 8.47 6.01
CA GLU A 57 -16.06 9.87 5.82
C GLU A 57 -15.46 10.10 4.44
N GLU A 58 -14.60 9.20 3.97
CA GLU A 58 -14.01 9.29 2.63
C GLU A 58 -15.08 9.16 1.53
N ILE A 59 -15.99 8.18 1.63
CA ILE A 59 -17.12 8.04 0.69
C ILE A 59 -18.00 9.30 0.70
N LYS A 60 -18.25 9.87 1.88
CA LYS A 60 -19.01 11.10 2.01
C LYS A 60 -18.28 12.27 1.37
N SER A 61 -16.97 12.40 1.58
CA SER A 61 -16.12 13.42 0.95
C SER A 61 -16.16 13.34 -0.57
N MET A 62 -16.09 12.13 -1.14
CA MET A 62 -16.20 11.95 -2.60
C MET A 62 -17.55 12.41 -3.14
N ARG A 63 -18.63 12.16 -2.38
CA ARG A 63 -19.97 12.65 -2.72
C ARG A 63 -20.09 14.15 -2.57
N ASP A 64 -19.63 14.72 -1.46
CA ASP A 64 -19.74 16.15 -1.16
C ASP A 64 -18.95 17.00 -2.16
N ASN A 65 -17.85 16.47 -2.70
CA ASN A 65 -17.02 17.12 -3.70
C ASN A 65 -17.43 16.81 -5.15
N ASP A 66 -18.50 16.04 -5.38
CA ASP A 66 -18.98 15.62 -6.71
C ASP A 66 -17.87 15.08 -7.64
N VAL A 67 -16.86 14.41 -7.08
CA VAL A 67 -15.67 13.97 -7.85
C VAL A 67 -15.97 12.66 -8.60
N TRP A 68 -16.96 11.89 -8.14
CA TRP A 68 -17.24 10.53 -8.62
C TRP A 68 -18.71 10.34 -8.97
N ASP A 69 -18.98 9.86 -10.19
CA ASP A 69 -20.30 9.42 -10.64
C ASP A 69 -20.44 7.90 -10.51
N LEU A 70 -21.52 7.44 -9.87
CA LEU A 70 -21.84 6.02 -9.80
C LEU A 70 -22.54 5.58 -11.08
N VAL A 71 -21.80 4.93 -11.98
CA VAL A 71 -22.32 4.42 -13.26
C VAL A 71 -22.63 2.92 -13.14
N PRO A 72 -23.78 2.43 -13.65
CA PRO A 72 -24.05 1.00 -13.70
C PRO A 72 -22.99 0.28 -14.53
N LEU A 73 -22.65 -0.95 -14.14
CA LEU A 73 -21.68 -1.77 -14.87
C LEU A 73 -22.18 -2.00 -16.30
N PRO A 74 -21.42 -1.62 -17.35
CA PRO A 74 -21.83 -1.84 -18.72
C PRO A 74 -21.88 -3.34 -19.05
N GLU A 75 -22.82 -3.74 -19.88
CA GLU A 75 -23.06 -5.15 -20.23
C GLU A 75 -21.79 -5.75 -20.88
N GLY A 76 -21.29 -6.85 -20.31
CA GLY A 76 -20.07 -7.52 -20.76
C GLY A 76 -18.76 -6.97 -20.15
N ALA A 77 -18.79 -5.91 -19.34
CA ALA A 77 -17.62 -5.43 -18.62
C ALA A 77 -17.31 -6.30 -17.40
N LYS A 78 -16.03 -6.67 -17.21
CA LYS A 78 -15.60 -7.34 -15.98
C LYS A 78 -15.41 -6.27 -14.89
N PRO A 79 -16.10 -6.39 -13.75
CA PRO A 79 -15.79 -5.53 -12.62
C PRO A 79 -14.33 -5.76 -12.21
N ILE A 80 -13.67 -4.70 -11.76
CA ILE A 80 -12.34 -4.82 -11.16
C ILE A 80 -12.50 -5.73 -9.94
N GLY A 81 -11.85 -6.90 -9.99
CA GLY A 81 -11.85 -7.82 -8.86
C GLY A 81 -11.06 -7.23 -7.70
N CYS A 82 -11.57 -7.37 -6.48
CA CYS A 82 -10.77 -7.15 -5.28
C CYS A 82 -9.72 -8.28 -5.19
N LYS A 83 -8.47 -7.92 -4.91
CA LYS A 83 -7.37 -8.87 -4.71
C LYS A 83 -7.29 -9.31 -3.25
#